data_AF-A0AA47M7G7-F1
#
_entry.id   AF-A0AA47M7G7-F1
#
_cell.length_a   1.000
_cell.length_b   1.000
_cell.length_c   1.000
_cell.angle_alpha   90.00
_cell.angle_beta   90.00
_cell.angle_gamma   90.00
#
_symmetry.space_group_name_H-M   'P 1'
#
loop_
_entity.id
_entity.type
_entity.pdbx_description
1 polymer ?
#
loop_
_entity_poly.entity_id
_entity_poly.type
_entity_poly.pdbx_seq_one_letter_code
_entity_poly.pdbx_strand_id
1 'polypeptide(L)'
;MTGLWHCVTLAVVLMCVCLWGSATADPVGAAKVRERIVRKQKPPNPTANPVDRIPVGRPIDMSMLRGKWYLLNLASKCPYQLRPGSRAEATFIDLTPPEGPGSSMSVSTKTRFNHDCWEIIQQYYPTPTQGRYLLKGKKDSESDTDVIIMEVDNAYAFILYQRKGMVTLKLYGRSTINLSEPMLAKFERLAQEYNMSLAYLFPFPTFGKSTSSLPVRRNYINIFILADMWVNYQTIQQEILQIKSWRNMCHV
;
A
#
# COMPACT_ATOMS: atom_id res chain seq x y z
N MET A 1 33.28 44.99 52.46
CA MET A 1 32.20 44.81 51.45
C MET A 1 31.54 43.43 51.62
N THR A 2 30.93 43.16 52.77
CA THR A 2 30.29 41.86 53.10
C THR A 2 28.90 42.01 53.71
N GLY A 3 28.51 43.21 54.15
CA GLY A 3 27.17 43.47 54.71
C GLY A 3 26.05 43.65 53.68
N LEU A 4 26.37 43.93 52.42
CA LEU A 4 25.35 44.16 51.37
C LEU A 4 24.80 42.85 50.78
N TRP A 5 25.58 41.76 50.83
CA TRP A 5 25.17 40.47 50.27
C TRP A 5 24.16 39.75 51.19
N HIS A 6 24.29 39.90 52.51
CA HIS A 6 23.38 39.27 53.46
C HIS A 6 21.99 39.94 53.52
N CYS A 7 21.87 41.23 53.23
CA CYS A 7 20.57 41.89 53.13
C CYS A 7 19.77 41.45 51.89
N VAL A 8 20.45 41.19 50.78
CA VAL A 8 19.79 40.77 49.52
C VAL A 8 19.28 39.33 49.63
N THR A 9 20.02 38.43 50.29
CA THR A 9 19.57 37.04 50.48
C THR A 9 18.38 36.94 51.44
N LEU A 10 18.34 37.75 52.50
CA LEU A 10 17.23 37.78 53.45
C LEU A 10 15.93 38.31 52.83
N ALA A 11 16.03 39.33 51.96
CA ALA A 11 14.87 39.90 51.25
C ALA A 11 14.25 38.91 50.25
N VAL A 12 15.07 38.11 49.54
CA VAL A 12 14.59 37.09 48.59
C VAL A 12 13.92 35.92 49.31
N VAL A 13 14.44 35.50 50.46
CA VAL A 13 13.84 34.42 51.26
C VAL A 13 12.49 34.85 51.87
N LEU A 14 12.38 36.09 52.36
CA LEU A 14 11.11 36.65 52.86
C LEU A 14 10.04 36.77 51.76
N MET A 15 10.42 37.18 50.54
CA MET A 15 9.52 37.19 49.38
C MET A 15 9.02 35.79 49.01
N CYS A 16 9.88 34.76 49.07
CA CYS A 16 9.48 33.38 48.78
C CYS A 16 8.54 32.78 49.83
N VAL A 17 8.65 33.18 51.10
CA VAL A 17 7.77 32.70 52.18
C VAL A 17 6.40 33.39 52.14
N CYS A 18 6.34 34.66 51.73
CA CYS A 18 5.07 35.39 51.57
C CYS A 18 4.22 34.89 50.39
N LEU A 19 4.83 34.29 49.37
CA LEU A 19 4.12 33.74 48.19
C LEU A 19 3.50 32.35 48.43
N TRP A 20 3.83 31.67 49.52
CA TRP A 20 3.22 30.39 49.91
C TRP A 20 2.14 30.51 51.00
N GLY A 21 1.87 31.73 51.49
CA GLY A 21 1.15 31.93 52.75
C GLY A 21 -0.22 32.61 52.71
N SER A 22 -0.85 32.84 51.55
CA SER A 22 -2.15 33.53 51.55
C SER A 22 -3.03 33.19 50.35
N ALA A 23 -3.96 32.25 50.55
CA ALA A 23 -5.35 32.32 50.07
C ALA A 23 -6.16 31.14 50.63
N THR A 24 -6.59 31.26 51.88
CA THR A 24 -7.75 30.54 52.41
C THR A 24 -8.99 31.40 52.19
N ALA A 25 -9.94 30.90 51.38
CA ALA A 25 -11.33 31.36 51.37
C ALA A 25 -12.22 30.25 50.76
N ASP A 26 -12.88 29.47 51.61
CA ASP A 26 -14.11 28.71 51.30
C ASP A 26 -15.33 29.61 51.59
N PRO A 27 -16.61 29.26 51.28
CA PRO A 27 -17.17 28.12 50.53
C PRO A 27 -18.30 28.50 49.54
N VAL A 28 -18.33 28.00 48.30
CA VAL A 28 -19.61 27.91 47.55
C VAL A 28 -19.61 26.66 46.67
N GLY A 29 -20.61 25.80 46.88
CA GLY A 29 -21.03 24.80 45.91
C GLY A 29 -20.58 23.38 46.25
N ALA A 30 -21.34 22.73 47.13
CA ALA A 30 -21.36 21.28 47.23
C ALA A 30 -21.79 20.66 45.88
N ALA A 31 -20.81 20.29 45.04
CA ALA A 31 -21.02 19.44 43.89
C ALA A 31 -20.44 18.06 44.21
N LYS A 32 -21.35 17.14 44.59
CA LYS A 32 -21.10 15.71 44.76
C LYS A 32 -20.25 15.18 43.60
N VAL A 33 -18.99 14.86 43.87
CA VAL A 33 -18.11 14.16 42.91
C VAL A 33 -18.78 12.82 42.61
N ARG A 34 -19.48 12.77 41.49
CA ARG A 34 -20.01 11.53 40.94
C ARG A 34 -18.77 10.79 40.47
N GLU A 35 -18.39 9.72 41.18
CA GLU A 35 -17.40 8.76 40.69
C GLU A 35 -17.81 8.38 39.28
N ARG A 36 -17.10 8.96 38.29
CA ARG A 36 -17.22 8.53 36.92
C ARG A 36 -16.57 7.16 36.94
N ILE A 37 -17.39 6.11 37.06
CA ILE A 37 -17.03 4.74 36.70
C ILE A 37 -16.31 4.88 35.38
N VAL A 38 -14.98 4.78 35.40
CA VAL A 38 -14.20 4.58 34.19
C VAL A 38 -14.64 3.21 33.74
N ARG A 39 -15.68 3.17 32.90
CA ARG A 39 -15.96 2.00 32.07
C ARG A 39 -14.62 1.71 31.42
N LYS A 40 -13.95 0.65 31.86
CA LYS A 40 -12.82 0.06 31.14
C LYS A 40 -13.29 -0.01 29.71
N GLN A 41 -12.77 0.88 28.86
CA GLN A 41 -13.08 0.82 27.45
C GLN A 41 -12.60 -0.55 27.02
N LYS A 42 -13.55 -1.38 26.61
CA LYS A 42 -13.27 -2.66 25.97
C LYS A 42 -12.22 -2.35 24.89
N PRO A 43 -11.09 -3.09 24.83
CA PRO A 43 -10.12 -2.87 23.77
C PRO A 43 -10.86 -2.83 22.43
N PRO A 44 -10.55 -1.88 21.53
CA PRO A 44 -11.20 -1.83 20.24
C PRO A 44 -11.11 -3.22 19.61
N ASN A 45 -12.27 -3.73 19.19
CA ASN A 45 -12.41 -5.02 18.51
C ASN A 45 -11.28 -5.15 17.46
N PRO A 46 -10.59 -6.30 17.34
CA PRO A 46 -9.50 -6.47 16.37
C PRO A 46 -9.95 -5.91 15.04
N THR A 47 -9.21 -4.90 14.59
CA THR A 47 -9.50 -4.08 13.42
C THR A 47 -9.97 -4.96 12.27
N ALA A 48 -11.20 -4.75 11.80
CA ALA A 48 -11.68 -5.34 10.55
C ALA A 48 -10.61 -5.12 9.46
N ASN A 49 -10.33 -6.15 8.66
CA ASN A 49 -9.29 -6.08 7.65
C ASN A 49 -9.61 -4.88 6.73
N PRO A 50 -8.66 -4.00 6.36
CA PRO A 50 -8.96 -2.85 5.49
C PRO A 50 -9.76 -3.18 4.22
N VAL A 51 -9.64 -4.41 3.72
CA VAL A 51 -10.42 -4.95 2.60
C VAL A 51 -11.89 -5.26 2.92
N ASP A 52 -12.24 -5.54 4.18
CA ASP A 52 -13.64 -5.81 4.59
C ASP A 52 -14.50 -4.54 4.54
N ARG A 53 -13.89 -3.37 4.37
CA ARG A 53 -14.57 -2.07 4.22
C ARG A 53 -14.85 -1.70 2.77
N ILE A 54 -14.43 -2.53 1.81
CA ILE A 54 -14.66 -2.25 0.39
C ILE A 54 -16.17 -2.30 0.15
N PRO A 55 -16.79 -1.19 -0.29
CA PRO A 55 -18.15 -1.26 -0.77
C PRO A 55 -18.13 -2.27 -1.91
N VAL A 56 -18.88 -3.37 -1.77
CA VAL A 56 -19.15 -4.27 -2.88
C VAL A 56 -19.87 -3.41 -3.92
N GLY A 57 -19.11 -2.95 -4.90
CA GLY A 57 -19.58 -2.08 -5.96
C GLY A 57 -20.63 -2.80 -6.79
N ARG A 58 -21.21 -2.04 -7.73
CA ARG A 58 -22.12 -2.56 -8.75
C ARG A 58 -21.54 -3.83 -9.39
N PRO A 59 -22.39 -4.75 -9.89
CA PRO A 59 -21.92 -5.94 -10.58
C PRO A 59 -20.85 -5.60 -11.63
N ILE A 60 -19.65 -6.14 -11.45
CA ILE A 60 -18.50 -5.88 -12.32
C ILE A 60 -18.53 -6.87 -13.47
N ASP A 61 -18.63 -6.36 -14.69
CA ASP A 61 -18.48 -7.17 -15.89
C ASP A 61 -17.00 -7.51 -16.11
N MET A 62 -16.61 -8.72 -15.72
CA MET A 62 -15.23 -9.21 -15.84
C MET A 62 -14.77 -9.32 -17.30
N SER A 63 -15.69 -9.39 -18.27
CA SER A 63 -15.32 -9.46 -19.69
C SER A 63 -14.58 -8.19 -20.14
N MET A 64 -14.90 -7.04 -19.54
CA MET A 64 -14.27 -5.75 -19.81
C MET A 64 -12.79 -5.74 -19.41
N LEU A 65 -12.36 -6.59 -18.48
CA LEU A 65 -10.96 -6.68 -18.06
C LEU A 65 -10.06 -7.31 -19.14
N ARG A 66 -10.61 -7.95 -20.17
CA ARG A 66 -9.82 -8.68 -21.16
C ARG A 66 -8.80 -7.79 -21.88
N GLY A 67 -7.59 -8.30 -22.06
CA GLY A 67 -6.54 -7.71 -22.87
C GLY A 67 -5.62 -6.77 -22.11
N LYS A 68 -5.00 -5.86 -22.85
CA LYS A 68 -3.91 -5.01 -22.37
C LYS A 68 -4.39 -3.79 -21.56
N TRP A 69 -3.65 -3.49 -20.49
CA TRP A 69 -3.86 -2.38 -19.57
C TRP A 69 -2.52 -1.79 -19.11
N TYR A 70 -2.35 -0.48 -19.21
CA TYR A 70 -1.14 0.22 -18.78
C TYR A 70 -1.29 0.67 -17.33
N LEU A 71 -0.28 0.43 -16.50
CA LEU A 71 -0.23 1.00 -15.16
C LEU A 71 0.12 2.48 -15.28
N LEU A 72 -0.78 3.33 -14.79
CA LEU A 72 -0.66 4.79 -14.92
C LEU A 72 -0.25 5.44 -13.59
N ASN A 73 -0.85 4.98 -12.49
CA ASN A 73 -0.60 5.52 -11.18
C ASN A 73 -0.79 4.43 -10.11
N LEU A 74 -0.04 4.57 -9.03
CA LEU A 74 -0.06 3.68 -7.88
C LEU A 74 -0.13 4.51 -6.60
N ALA A 75 -1.08 4.20 -5.72
CA ALA A 75 -1.13 4.75 -4.38
C ALA A 75 -0.70 3.66 -3.38
N SER A 76 0.36 3.90 -2.61
CA SER A 76 0.84 2.95 -1.61
C SER A 76 1.63 3.60 -0.48
N LYS A 77 1.48 3.08 0.74
CA LYS A 77 2.36 3.40 1.88
C LYS A 77 3.49 2.39 2.04
N CYS A 78 3.65 1.46 1.09
CA CYS A 78 4.69 0.46 1.23
C CYS A 78 6.07 1.15 1.30
N PRO A 79 6.92 0.82 2.30
CA PRO A 79 8.20 1.49 2.50
C PRO A 79 9.12 1.47 1.29
N TYR A 80 8.90 0.52 0.38
CA TYR A 80 9.69 0.36 -0.82
C TYR A 80 9.57 1.55 -1.79
N GLN A 81 8.34 2.00 -2.06
CA GLN A 81 8.03 3.09 -2.99
C GLN A 81 8.43 4.45 -2.42
N LEU A 82 8.59 4.51 -1.10
CA LEU A 82 9.07 5.70 -0.39
C LEU A 82 10.60 5.77 -0.35
N ARG A 83 11.33 4.75 -0.83
CA ARG A 83 12.79 4.75 -0.80
C ARG A 83 13.35 5.82 -1.73
N PRO A 84 14.30 6.64 -1.26
CA PRO A 84 15.01 7.57 -2.15
C PRO A 84 15.62 6.84 -3.35
N GLY A 85 15.43 7.40 -4.54
CA GLY A 85 15.95 6.81 -5.78
C GLY A 85 15.09 5.68 -6.37
N SER A 86 13.96 5.31 -5.74
CA SER A 86 12.98 4.43 -6.38
C SER A 86 12.43 5.11 -7.64
N ARG A 87 12.54 4.44 -8.78
CA ARG A 87 11.96 4.91 -10.05
C ARG A 87 10.99 3.85 -10.55
N ALA A 88 9.77 4.30 -10.87
CA ALA A 88 8.81 3.47 -11.56
C ALA A 88 9.25 3.23 -13.00
N GLU A 89 8.98 2.04 -13.51
CA GLU A 89 9.29 1.64 -14.88
C GLU A 89 7.99 1.39 -15.64
N ALA A 90 8.00 1.65 -16.95
CA ALA A 90 6.81 1.47 -17.78
C ALA A 90 6.30 0.04 -17.69
N THR A 91 5.07 -0.11 -17.18
CA THR A 91 4.48 -1.41 -16.84
C THR A 91 3.10 -1.52 -17.46
N PHE A 92 2.81 -2.69 -18.02
CA PHE A 92 1.46 -3.03 -18.47
C PHE A 92 1.14 -4.48 -18.14
N ILE A 93 -0.15 -4.77 -18.01
CA ILE A 93 -0.65 -6.12 -17.79
C ILE A 93 -1.51 -6.54 -18.98
N ASP A 94 -1.52 -7.83 -19.28
CA ASP A 94 -2.48 -8.49 -20.16
C ASP A 94 -3.32 -9.43 -19.30
N LEU A 95 -4.63 -9.18 -19.25
CA LEU A 95 -5.58 -9.89 -18.42
C LEU A 95 -6.44 -10.81 -19.27
N THR A 96 -6.50 -12.08 -18.87
CA THR A 96 -7.44 -13.05 -19.43
C THR A 96 -8.46 -13.40 -18.34
N PRO A 97 -9.71 -12.90 -18.44
CA PRO A 97 -10.77 -13.20 -17.50
C PRO A 97 -11.06 -14.71 -17.40
N PRO A 98 -11.66 -15.16 -16.28
CA PRO A 98 -12.08 -16.55 -16.10
C PRO A 98 -13.02 -17.01 -17.23
N GLU A 99 -12.84 -18.24 -17.73
CA GLU A 99 -13.68 -18.83 -18.79
C GLU A 99 -14.98 -19.43 -18.25
N GLY A 100 -15.06 -19.66 -16.94
CA GLY A 100 -16.24 -20.18 -16.27
C GLY A 100 -16.20 -20.03 -14.74
N PRO A 101 -17.29 -20.39 -14.05
CA PRO A 101 -17.36 -20.35 -12.59
C PRO A 101 -16.22 -21.13 -11.94
N GLY A 102 -15.53 -20.53 -10.98
CA GLY A 102 -14.43 -21.19 -10.25
C GLY A 102 -13.08 -21.28 -10.98
N SER A 103 -12.97 -20.77 -12.22
CA SER A 103 -11.69 -20.69 -12.92
C SER A 103 -10.87 -19.45 -12.51
N SER A 104 -9.54 -19.55 -12.61
CA SER A 104 -8.61 -18.45 -12.30
C SER A 104 -8.51 -17.46 -13.45
N MET A 105 -8.24 -16.20 -13.10
CA MET A 105 -7.87 -15.16 -14.06
C MET A 105 -6.37 -15.23 -14.31
N SER A 106 -5.95 -15.27 -15.57
CA SER A 106 -4.53 -15.24 -15.96
C SER A 106 -4.08 -13.80 -16.14
N VAL A 107 -2.91 -13.46 -15.60
CA VAL A 107 -2.35 -12.11 -15.67
C VAL A 107 -0.90 -12.18 -16.12
N SER A 108 -0.58 -11.56 -17.25
CA SER A 108 0.79 -11.36 -17.71
C SER A 108 1.21 -9.92 -17.49
N THR A 109 2.12 -9.67 -16.54
CA THR A 109 2.69 -8.34 -16.28
C THR A 109 4.00 -8.20 -17.03
N LYS A 110 4.13 -7.14 -17.83
CA LYS A 110 5.35 -6.80 -18.55
C LYS A 110 5.88 -5.47 -18.08
N THR A 111 7.16 -5.45 -17.74
CA THR A 111 7.84 -4.27 -17.24
C THR A 111 9.27 -4.21 -17.75
N ARG A 112 9.82 -3.01 -17.84
CA ARG A 112 11.23 -2.80 -18.14
C ARG A 112 12.02 -2.78 -16.84
N PHE A 113 13.15 -3.46 -16.80
CA PHE A 113 14.06 -3.41 -15.65
C PHE A 113 15.49 -3.58 -16.12
N ASN A 114 16.38 -2.67 -15.72
CA ASN A 114 17.79 -2.64 -16.14
C ASN A 114 17.96 -2.76 -17.67
N HIS A 115 17.16 -2.00 -18.41
CA HIS A 115 17.13 -2.02 -19.88
C HIS A 115 16.62 -3.32 -20.53
N ASP A 116 16.34 -4.37 -19.75
CA ASP A 116 15.74 -5.63 -20.21
C ASP A 116 14.22 -5.61 -20.04
N CYS A 117 13.53 -6.40 -20.88
CA CYS A 117 12.09 -6.63 -20.78
C CYS A 117 11.81 -7.91 -20.00
N TRP A 118 10.98 -7.79 -18.97
CA TRP A 118 10.59 -8.91 -18.12
C TRP A 118 9.11 -9.19 -18.29
N GLU A 119 8.75 -10.47 -18.32
CA GLU A 119 7.36 -10.95 -18.30
C GLU A 119 7.15 -11.84 -17.08
N ILE A 120 6.11 -11.51 -16.33
CA ILE A 120 5.69 -12.17 -15.10
C ILE A 120 4.30 -12.73 -15.34
N ILE A 121 4.15 -14.04 -15.19
CA ILE A 121 2.87 -14.72 -15.37
C ILE A 121 2.31 -15.08 -13.99
N GLN A 122 1.05 -14.71 -13.75
CA GLN A 122 0.33 -14.89 -12.48
C GLN A 122 -1.05 -15.51 -12.71
N GLN A 123 -1.55 -16.19 -11.68
CA GLN A 123 -2.89 -16.77 -11.64
C GLN A 123 -3.65 -16.23 -10.43
N TYR A 124 -4.72 -15.49 -10.69
CA TYR A 124 -5.59 -14.92 -9.66
C TYR A 124 -6.72 -15.91 -9.41
N TYR A 125 -6.69 -16.58 -8.27
CA TYR A 125 -7.67 -17.58 -7.89
C TYR A 125 -8.97 -16.91 -7.42
N PRO A 126 -10.15 -17.38 -7.84
CA PRO A 126 -11.40 -16.78 -7.44
C PRO A 126 -11.67 -17.01 -5.95
N THR A 127 -12.33 -16.04 -5.32
CA THR A 127 -12.88 -16.17 -3.97
C THR A 127 -14.42 -16.20 -4.03
N PRO A 128 -15.12 -16.51 -2.93
CA PRO A 128 -16.59 -16.44 -2.90
C PRO A 128 -17.15 -15.04 -3.18
N THR A 129 -16.35 -13.99 -3.00
CA THR A 129 -16.75 -12.60 -3.25
C THR A 129 -16.45 -12.23 -4.71
N GLN A 130 -17.48 -11.84 -5.46
CA GLN A 130 -17.32 -11.41 -6.86
C GLN A 130 -16.33 -10.23 -6.96
N GLY A 131 -15.41 -10.30 -7.91
CA GLY A 131 -14.37 -9.28 -8.12
C GLY A 131 -13.22 -9.33 -7.12
N ARG A 132 -13.25 -10.23 -6.13
CA ARG A 132 -12.13 -10.52 -5.24
C ARG A 132 -11.45 -11.81 -5.66
N TYR A 133 -10.15 -11.73 -5.83
CA TYR A 133 -9.27 -12.83 -6.17
C TYR A 133 -8.15 -12.93 -5.14
N LEU A 134 -7.55 -14.11 -5.07
CA LEU A 134 -6.39 -14.39 -4.25
C LEU A 134 -5.23 -14.72 -5.17
N LEU A 135 -4.13 -14.00 -5.06
CA LEU A 135 -2.87 -14.44 -5.64
C LEU A 135 -2.02 -15.11 -4.56
N LYS A 136 -1.72 -16.39 -4.79
CA LYS A 136 -0.97 -17.22 -3.85
C LYS A 136 0.50 -16.86 -3.84
N GLY A 137 1.05 -16.68 -2.65
CA GLY A 137 2.49 -16.52 -2.47
C GLY A 137 3.24 -17.86 -2.55
N LYS A 138 4.58 -17.80 -2.54
CA LYS A 138 5.43 -19.00 -2.72
C LYS A 138 5.60 -19.86 -1.47
N LYS A 139 5.57 -19.26 -0.28
CA LYS A 139 6.06 -19.90 0.95
C LYS A 139 4.95 -20.28 1.94
N ASP A 140 3.89 -19.49 2.03
CA ASP A 140 2.81 -19.65 3.00
C ASP A 140 1.59 -18.79 2.62
N SER A 141 0.43 -19.08 3.23
CA SER A 141 -0.79 -18.27 3.08
C SER A 141 -0.62 -16.84 3.62
N GLU A 142 0.34 -16.60 4.51
CA GLU A 142 0.69 -15.26 5.00
C GLU A 142 1.29 -14.37 3.90
N SER A 143 1.83 -14.99 2.85
CA SER A 143 2.35 -14.32 1.67
C SER A 143 1.32 -14.09 0.56
N ASP A 144 0.09 -14.57 0.74
CA ASP A 144 -1.00 -14.36 -0.20
C ASP A 144 -1.40 -12.89 -0.26
N THR A 145 -1.94 -12.48 -1.41
CA THR A 145 -2.40 -11.12 -1.64
C THR A 145 -3.83 -11.16 -2.15
N ASP A 146 -4.70 -10.44 -1.45
CA ASP A 146 -6.04 -10.14 -1.94
C ASP A 146 -5.93 -9.14 -3.10
N VAL A 147 -6.57 -9.46 -4.21
CA VAL A 147 -6.68 -8.61 -5.38
C VAL A 147 -8.16 -8.33 -5.62
N ILE A 148 -8.56 -7.06 -5.52
CA ILE A 148 -9.96 -6.66 -5.63
C ILE A 148 -10.09 -5.69 -6.79
N ILE A 149 -10.90 -6.09 -7.77
CA ILE A 149 -11.34 -5.21 -8.84
C ILE A 149 -12.39 -4.28 -8.22
N MET A 150 -12.02 -3.03 -8.00
CA MET A 150 -12.90 -2.03 -7.38
C MET A 150 -13.86 -1.45 -8.41
N GLU A 151 -13.33 -1.18 -9.59
CA GLU A 151 -14.06 -0.58 -10.69
C GLU A 151 -13.40 -0.92 -12.02
N VAL A 152 -14.22 -1.15 -13.04
CA VAL A 152 -13.79 -1.28 -14.43
C VAL A 152 -14.71 -0.44 -15.31
N ASP A 153 -14.11 0.28 -16.23
CA ASP A 153 -14.74 1.03 -17.31
C ASP A 153 -14.07 0.64 -18.64
N ASN A 154 -14.64 1.05 -19.77
CA ASN A 154 -14.01 0.83 -21.07
C ASN A 154 -12.64 1.50 -21.19
N ALA A 155 -12.36 2.58 -20.45
CA ALA A 155 -11.10 3.32 -20.53
C ALA A 155 -10.12 3.03 -19.38
N TYR A 156 -10.60 2.66 -18.19
CA TYR A 156 -9.77 2.52 -16.99
C TYR A 156 -10.24 1.41 -16.04
N ALA A 157 -9.37 1.02 -15.11
CA ALA A 157 -9.71 0.12 -14.02
C ALA A 157 -8.98 0.52 -12.73
N PHE A 158 -9.66 0.34 -11.60
CA PHE A 158 -9.08 0.46 -10.27
C PHE A 158 -8.95 -0.93 -9.64
N ILE A 159 -7.72 -1.30 -9.29
CA ILE A 159 -7.44 -2.59 -8.66
C ILE A 159 -6.74 -2.34 -7.32
N LEU A 160 -7.32 -2.88 -6.26
CA LEU A 160 -6.78 -2.85 -4.91
C LEU A 160 -6.01 -4.15 -4.64
N TYR A 161 -4.80 -4.01 -4.13
CA TYR A 161 -3.98 -5.12 -3.66
C TYR A 161 -3.83 -4.98 -2.15
N GLN A 162 -4.09 -6.06 -1.42
CA GLN A 162 -3.82 -6.09 0.01
C GLN A 162 -2.94 -7.28 0.39
N ARG A 163 -1.86 -6.98 1.10
CA ARG A 163 -0.93 -7.98 1.62
C ARG A 163 -0.46 -7.60 3.01
N LYS A 164 -0.58 -8.51 3.98
CA LYS A 164 -0.16 -8.30 5.38
C LYS A 164 -0.64 -6.96 5.96
N GLY A 165 -1.91 -6.62 5.70
CA GLY A 165 -2.52 -5.36 6.14
C GLY A 165 -2.10 -4.10 5.36
N MET A 166 -1.11 -4.19 4.47
CA MET A 166 -0.72 -3.10 3.58
C MET A 166 -1.60 -3.08 2.34
N VAL A 167 -2.14 -1.91 2.01
CA VAL A 167 -3.00 -1.68 0.86
C VAL A 167 -2.22 -0.93 -0.22
N THR A 168 -2.42 -1.32 -1.47
CA THR A 168 -1.90 -0.65 -2.66
C THR A 168 -3.01 -0.53 -3.69
N LEU A 169 -3.34 0.69 -4.08
CA LEU A 169 -4.36 0.95 -5.11
C LEU A 169 -3.65 1.25 -6.43
N LYS A 170 -4.08 0.64 -7.52
CA LYS A 170 -3.50 0.82 -8.85
C LYS A 170 -4.56 1.32 -9.82
N LEU A 171 -4.20 2.34 -10.60
CA LEU A 171 -4.96 2.83 -11.73
C LEU A 171 -4.36 2.27 -13.01
N TYR A 172 -5.17 1.54 -13.74
CA TYR A 172 -4.87 1.05 -15.07
C TYR A 172 -5.68 1.79 -16.13
N GLY A 173 -5.09 2.03 -17.30
CA GLY A 173 -5.77 2.62 -18.45
C GLY A 173 -5.58 1.81 -19.74
N ARG A 174 -6.55 1.86 -20.65
CA ARG A 174 -6.43 1.29 -22.00
C ARG A 174 -5.44 2.02 -22.89
N SER A 175 -5.23 3.31 -22.63
CA SER A 175 -4.30 4.18 -23.34
C SER A 175 -3.43 4.96 -22.34
N THR A 176 -2.24 5.34 -22.78
CA THR A 176 -1.31 6.17 -21.99
C THR A 176 -1.32 7.64 -22.40
N ILE A 177 -2.14 8.02 -23.40
CA ILE A 177 -2.14 9.35 -24.01
C ILE A 177 -3.37 10.15 -23.58
N ASN A 178 -4.53 9.49 -23.49
CA ASN A 178 -5.82 10.13 -23.22
C ASN A 178 -6.24 9.89 -21.77
N LEU A 179 -5.50 10.48 -20.83
CA LEU A 179 -5.86 10.44 -19.41
C LEU A 179 -6.88 11.53 -19.12
N SER A 180 -8.07 11.17 -18.64
CA SER A 180 -9.09 12.16 -18.31
C SER A 180 -8.93 12.67 -16.89
N GLU A 181 -9.03 13.97 -16.69
CA GLU A 181 -9.01 14.59 -15.36
C GLU A 181 -10.06 13.98 -14.39
N PRO A 182 -11.31 13.70 -14.81
CA PRO A 182 -12.28 13.05 -13.93
C PRO A 182 -11.83 11.68 -13.42
N MET A 183 -11.12 10.89 -14.24
CA MET A 183 -10.58 9.59 -13.85
C MET A 183 -9.47 9.73 -12.80
N LEU A 184 -8.53 10.65 -13.02
CA LEU A 184 -7.42 10.92 -12.10
C LEU A 184 -7.93 11.47 -10.76
N ALA A 185 -8.83 12.45 -10.79
CA ALA A 185 -9.45 13.02 -9.60
C ALA A 185 -10.28 11.98 -8.81
N LYS A 186 -10.86 10.99 -9.50
CA LYS A 186 -11.56 9.88 -8.86
C LYS A 186 -10.59 8.91 -8.19
N PHE A 187 -9.47 8.60 -8.86
CA PHE A 187 -8.40 7.79 -8.27
C PHE A 187 -7.82 8.43 -7.01
N GLU A 188 -7.56 9.73 -7.04
CA GLU A 188 -7.05 10.48 -5.88
C GLU A 188 -8.03 10.45 -4.70
N ARG A 189 -9.32 10.67 -4.96
CA ARG A 189 -10.36 10.55 -3.93
C ARG A 189 -10.42 9.15 -3.34
N LEU A 190 -10.38 8.12 -4.19
CA LEU A 190 -10.35 6.73 -3.74
C LEU A 190 -9.09 6.44 -2.91
N ALA A 191 -7.92 6.94 -3.31
CA ALA A 191 -6.68 6.80 -2.53
C ALA A 191 -6.78 7.47 -1.15
N GLN A 192 -7.43 8.64 -1.06
CA GLN A 192 -7.67 9.33 0.21
C GLN A 192 -8.56 8.52 1.17
N GLU A 193 -9.55 7.76 0.68
CA GLU A 193 -10.35 6.85 1.51
C GLU A 193 -9.50 5.77 2.20
N TYR A 194 -8.37 5.39 1.58
CA TYR A 194 -7.36 4.49 2.17
C TYR A 194 -6.22 5.23 2.89
N ASN A 195 -6.44 6.49 3.26
CA ASN A 195 -5.49 7.37 3.94
C ASN A 195 -4.20 7.61 3.14
N MET A 196 -4.23 7.54 1.80
CA MET A 196 -3.09 7.82 0.94
C MET A 196 -3.26 9.21 0.32
N SER A 197 -2.55 10.20 0.88
CA SER A 197 -2.42 11.54 0.31
C SER A 197 -1.55 11.54 -0.96
N LEU A 198 -1.49 12.67 -1.67
CA LEU A 198 -0.66 12.85 -2.87
C LEU A 198 0.81 12.42 -2.70
N ALA A 199 1.38 12.56 -1.50
CA ALA A 199 2.74 12.08 -1.19
C ALA A 199 2.95 10.57 -1.32
N TYR A 200 1.86 9.79 -1.40
CA TYR A 200 1.86 8.34 -1.56
C TYR A 200 1.39 7.90 -2.96
N LEU A 201 1.27 8.84 -3.91
CA LEU A 201 0.94 8.57 -5.30
C LEU A 201 2.20 8.56 -6.17
N PHE A 202 2.34 7.52 -6.97
CA PHE A 202 3.52 7.25 -7.78
C PHE A 202 3.07 7.09 -9.24
N PRO A 203 3.28 8.12 -10.08
CA PRO A 203 2.97 8.01 -11.50
C PRO A 203 3.95 7.06 -12.19
N PHE A 204 3.45 6.26 -13.11
CA PHE A 204 4.25 5.33 -13.91
C PHE A 204 4.58 5.93 -15.28
N PRO A 205 5.80 5.70 -15.82
CA PRO A 205 6.17 6.22 -17.13
C PRO A 205 5.26 5.69 -18.24
N THR A 206 4.85 6.58 -19.14
CA THR A 206 4.02 6.27 -20.31
C THR A 206 4.84 5.90 -21.55
N PHE A 207 6.17 5.96 -21.46
CA PHE A 207 7.16 5.74 -22.52
C PHE A 207 8.21 4.71 -22.10
N GLY A 208 8.95 4.12 -23.06
CA GLY A 208 9.96 3.09 -22.76
C GLY A 208 9.37 1.70 -22.49
N LYS A 209 8.22 1.40 -23.11
CA LYS A 209 7.48 0.15 -22.95
C LYS A 209 8.27 -1.04 -23.48
N SER A 210 8.13 -2.19 -22.83
CA SER A 210 8.64 -3.45 -23.35
C SER A 210 7.86 -3.88 -24.60
N THR A 211 8.43 -3.69 -25.79
CA THR A 211 7.89 -4.18 -27.06
C THR A 211 8.32 -5.63 -27.32
N SER A 212 7.53 -6.36 -28.12
CA SER A 212 7.83 -7.76 -28.50
C SER A 212 9.14 -7.94 -29.28
N SER A 213 9.78 -6.85 -29.70
CA SER A 213 11.07 -6.84 -30.39
C SER A 213 12.28 -7.03 -29.47
N LEU A 214 12.13 -6.83 -28.15
CA LEU A 214 13.20 -7.09 -27.19
C LEU A 214 13.10 -8.53 -26.66
N PRO A 215 14.21 -9.26 -26.51
CA PRO A 215 14.20 -10.61 -25.95
C PRO A 215 13.60 -10.56 -24.54
N VAL A 216 12.45 -11.21 -24.37
CA VAL A 216 11.72 -11.24 -23.10
C VAL A 216 12.25 -12.38 -22.25
N ARG A 217 12.77 -12.06 -21.06
CA ARG A 217 13.08 -13.08 -20.06
C ARG A 217 11.77 -13.50 -19.38
N ARG A 218 11.35 -14.76 -19.59
CA ARG A 218 10.19 -15.35 -18.90
C ARG A 218 10.63 -16.07 -17.64
N ASN A 219 9.95 -15.78 -16.53
CA ASN A 219 10.11 -16.51 -15.27
C ASN A 219 8.73 -16.85 -14.67
N TYR A 220 8.52 -18.11 -14.30
CA TYR A 220 7.33 -18.59 -13.58
C TYR A 220 7.45 -18.35 -12.07
N ILE A 221 7.79 -17.12 -11.71
CA ILE A 221 8.15 -16.76 -10.35
C ILE A 221 7.00 -15.95 -9.72
N ASN A 222 6.29 -16.56 -8.76
CA ASN A 222 5.29 -15.92 -7.88
C ASN A 222 5.85 -14.78 -6.98
N ILE A 223 7.08 -14.32 -7.21
CA ILE A 223 7.71 -13.23 -6.42
C ILE A 223 7.17 -11.86 -6.81
N PHE A 224 6.51 -11.73 -7.95
CA PHE A 224 6.28 -10.43 -8.56
C PHE A 224 4.88 -9.84 -8.35
N ILE A 225 4.10 -10.25 -7.35
CA ILE A 225 3.14 -9.27 -6.76
C ILE A 225 3.90 -8.11 -6.18
N LEU A 226 5.09 -8.43 -5.69
CA LEU A 226 6.01 -7.41 -5.30
C LEU A 226 6.51 -6.63 -6.53
N ALA A 227 6.16 -6.85 -7.81
CA ALA A 227 6.71 -6.05 -8.93
C ALA A 227 6.39 -4.56 -8.81
N ASP A 228 5.22 -4.25 -8.26
CA ASP A 228 4.84 -2.88 -7.91
C ASP A 228 5.35 -2.46 -6.53
N MET A 229 6.07 -3.37 -5.85
CA MET A 229 6.81 -3.24 -4.57
C MET A 229 8.29 -3.68 -4.70
N TRP A 230 8.89 -3.71 -5.91
CA TRP A 230 10.22 -4.29 -6.17
C TRP A 230 11.13 -3.28 -6.80
N VAL A 231 12.26 -3.12 -6.11
CA VAL A 231 13.60 -3.55 -6.48
C VAL A 231 14.34 -3.74 -5.14
N ASN A 232 14.62 -4.99 -4.74
CA ASN A 232 15.81 -5.26 -3.94
C ASN A 232 16.78 -6.08 -4.78
N TYR A 233 17.77 -5.42 -5.34
CA TYR A 233 18.87 -6.01 -6.09
C TYR A 233 19.46 -7.27 -5.42
N GLN A 234 19.53 -7.34 -4.09
CA GLN A 234 20.10 -8.49 -3.39
C GLN A 234 19.25 -9.77 -3.45
N THR A 235 17.93 -9.66 -3.48
CA THR A 235 17.05 -10.85 -3.46
C THR A 235 16.95 -11.50 -4.86
N ILE A 236 17.03 -10.70 -5.94
CA ILE A 236 17.15 -11.24 -7.31
C ILE A 236 18.55 -11.83 -7.54
N GLN A 237 19.62 -11.20 -7.04
CA GLN A 237 20.97 -11.76 -7.16
C GLN A 237 21.11 -13.07 -6.39
N GLN A 238 20.56 -13.18 -5.17
CA GLN A 238 20.60 -14.44 -4.43
C GLN A 238 19.81 -15.55 -5.12
N GLU A 239 18.65 -15.27 -5.71
CA GLU A 239 17.90 -16.30 -6.45
C GLU A 239 18.53 -16.65 -7.81
N ILE A 240 19.12 -15.70 -8.52
CA ILE A 240 19.87 -15.98 -9.76
C ILE A 240 21.16 -16.75 -9.44
N LEU A 241 21.85 -16.46 -8.33
CA LEU A 241 23.00 -17.21 -7.86
C LEU A 241 22.62 -18.62 -7.40
N GLN A 242 21.46 -18.79 -6.75
CA GLN A 242 20.92 -20.13 -6.46
C GLN A 242 20.58 -20.87 -7.76
N ILE A 243 19.89 -20.27 -8.72
CA ILE A 243 19.57 -20.92 -10.00
C ILE A 243 20.84 -21.26 -10.81
N LYS A 244 21.90 -20.44 -10.74
CA LYS A 244 23.22 -20.74 -11.33
C LYS A 244 23.98 -21.82 -10.54
N SER A 245 23.84 -21.86 -9.22
CA SER A 245 24.43 -22.90 -8.34
C SER A 245 23.80 -24.28 -8.59
N TRP A 246 22.51 -24.33 -8.92
CA TRP A 246 21.82 -25.58 -9.25
C TRP A 246 22.15 -26.08 -10.67
N ARG A 247 22.43 -25.17 -11.61
CA ARG A 247 22.83 -25.55 -12.99
C ARG A 247 24.23 -26.19 -13.05
N ASN A 248 25.07 -25.98 -12.02
CA ASN A 248 26.40 -26.58 -11.91
C ASN A 248 26.46 -27.76 -10.93
N MET A 249 25.34 -28.25 -10.40
CA MET A 249 25.27 -29.46 -9.54
C MET A 249 24.54 -30.65 -10.18
N CYS A 250 24.18 -30.57 -11.45
CA CYS A 250 23.64 -31.69 -12.23
C CYS A 250 24.45 -31.93 -13.53
N HIS A 251 25.77 -31.82 -13.43
CA HIS A 251 26.71 -32.44 -14.36
C HIS A 251 27.80 -33.16 -13.54
N VAL A 252 27.43 -34.34 -13.06
CA VAL A 252 28.28 -35.54 -12.98
C VAL A 252 27.48 -36.65 -13.64
#